data_AF-A0A401Q4C4-F1
#
_entry.id   AF-A0A401Q4C4-F1
#
_cell.length_a   1.000
_cell.length_b   1.000
_cell.length_c   1.000
_cell.angle_alpha   90.00
_cell.angle_beta   90.00
_cell.angle_gamma   90.00
#
_symmetry.space_group_name_H-M   'P 1'
#
loop_
_entity.id
_entity.type
_entity.pdbx_description
1 polymer ?
#
loop_
_entity_poly.entity_id
_entity_poly.type
_entity_poly.pdbx_seq_one_letter_code
_entity_poly.pdbx_strand_id
1 'polypeptide(L)'
;MSALAGLTLFERRGFVAFFCNLDHTSITLVLIMETADASDGDKLTSAAAKGDSKEVNALLENGVKVDALNKFGRTALQVMQTGNTIIAKSLLKAGAKPNQQDPGGFAPAHDVAREGFLDTLKILVDFGANVNIKNSEGNLPIHLAAQEGHTDVIIFLAKKSNLSHKNEKGQTPFELARMYKRTEAVQWMEQNL
;
A
#
# COMPACT_ATOMS: atom_id res chain seq x y z
N MET A 1 -2.94 -57.43 6.27
CA MET A 1 -2.28 -57.09 5.00
C MET A 1 -2.75 -55.70 4.60
N SER A 2 -2.07 -54.68 5.10
CA SER A 2 -2.40 -53.26 4.88
C SER A 2 -1.81 -52.82 3.55
N ALA A 3 -2.65 -52.68 2.53
CA ALA A 3 -2.25 -52.13 1.25
C ALA A 3 -1.97 -50.63 1.40
N LEU A 4 -0.72 -50.21 1.19
CA LEU A 4 -0.38 -48.81 1.03
C LEU A 4 -1.15 -48.26 -0.19
N ALA A 5 -2.04 -47.30 0.04
CA ALA A 5 -2.60 -46.49 -1.02
C ALA A 5 -1.46 -45.67 -1.64
N GLY A 6 -1.17 -45.93 -2.92
CA GLY A 6 -0.16 -45.20 -3.67
C GLY A 6 -0.60 -43.76 -3.90
N LEU A 7 -0.10 -42.83 -3.09
CA LEU A 7 -0.11 -41.41 -3.42
C LEU A 7 0.91 -41.17 -4.54
N THR A 8 0.47 -40.80 -5.73
CA THR A 8 1.38 -40.29 -6.76
C THR A 8 1.49 -38.78 -6.64
N LEU A 9 2.65 -38.31 -6.17
CA LEU A 9 3.04 -36.90 -6.14
C LEU A 9 3.37 -36.42 -7.56
N PHE A 10 2.74 -35.35 -8.01
CA PHE A 10 3.09 -34.68 -9.27
C PHE A 10 3.56 -33.25 -8.99
N GLU A 11 4.87 -33.08 -8.76
CA GLU A 11 5.48 -31.76 -8.61
C GLU A 11 5.86 -31.18 -9.97
N ARG A 12 5.05 -30.23 -10.46
CA ARG A 12 5.47 -29.25 -11.47
C ARG A 12 4.98 -27.88 -11.03
N ARG A 13 5.91 -27.04 -10.56
CA ARG A 13 5.78 -25.59 -10.30
C ARG A 13 4.35 -25.14 -9.95
N GLY A 14 3.99 -25.26 -8.68
CA GLY A 14 2.88 -24.50 -8.08
C GLY A 14 1.49 -25.16 -8.09
N PHE A 15 1.36 -26.46 -8.30
CA PHE A 15 0.08 -27.18 -8.18
C PHE A 15 0.26 -28.44 -7.32
N VAL A 16 -0.46 -28.53 -6.20
CA VAL A 16 -0.58 -29.76 -5.41
C VAL A 16 -1.99 -30.32 -5.63
N ALA A 17 -2.10 -31.49 -6.26
CA ALA A 17 -3.36 -32.18 -6.44
C ALA A 17 -3.31 -33.53 -5.72
N PHE A 18 -4.23 -33.76 -4.77
CA PHE A 18 -4.43 -35.07 -4.17
C PHE A 18 -5.50 -35.84 -4.95
N PHE A 19 -5.14 -37.03 -5.44
CA PHE A 19 -6.11 -37.97 -6.00
C PHE A 19 -6.43 -39.04 -4.95
N CYS A 20 -7.57 -38.90 -4.29
CA CYS A 20 -8.10 -39.97 -3.44
C CYS A 20 -8.87 -40.95 -4.34
N ASN A 21 -8.33 -42.16 -4.51
CA ASN A 21 -9.07 -43.27 -5.10
C ASN A 21 -9.99 -43.85 -4.03
N LEU A 22 -11.27 -43.47 -4.05
CA LEU A 22 -12.32 -44.17 -3.32
C LEU A 22 -13.17 -44.89 -4.37
N ASP A 23 -13.37 -46.18 -4.15
CA ASP A 23 -13.93 -47.13 -5.11
C ASP A 23 -15.21 -46.66 -5.80
N HIS A 24 -15.26 -46.94 -7.11
CA HIS A 24 -16.38 -46.85 -8.04
C HIS A 24 -16.96 -45.46 -8.41
N THR A 25 -16.56 -45.03 -9.61
CA THR A 25 -17.28 -44.16 -10.58
C THR A 25 -17.39 -42.64 -10.39
N SER A 26 -16.67 -42.02 -9.45
CA SER A 26 -16.50 -40.56 -9.51
C SER A 26 -15.17 -40.12 -8.90
N ILE A 27 -14.24 -39.68 -9.76
CA ILE A 27 -13.09 -38.87 -9.32
C ILE A 27 -13.67 -37.53 -8.89
N THR A 28 -13.85 -37.33 -7.59
CA THR A 28 -14.18 -36.00 -7.07
C THR A 28 -12.91 -35.17 -7.07
N LEU A 29 -12.79 -34.28 -8.04
CA LEU A 29 -11.70 -33.30 -8.08
C LEU A 29 -11.93 -32.30 -6.93
N VAL A 30 -11.26 -32.50 -5.79
CA VAL A 30 -11.17 -31.46 -4.76
C VAL A 30 -10.10 -30.47 -5.23
N LEU A 31 -10.52 -29.47 -6.00
CA LEU A 31 -9.71 -28.30 -6.31
C LEU A 31 -9.55 -27.47 -5.03
N ILE A 32 -8.52 -27.77 -4.24
CA ILE A 32 -7.95 -26.75 -3.36
C ILE A 32 -7.20 -25.82 -4.30
N MET A 33 -7.81 -24.68 -4.65
CA MET A 33 -7.11 -23.55 -5.26
C MET A 33 -6.15 -22.97 -4.21
N GLU A 34 -5.07 -23.68 -3.92
CA GLU A 34 -3.92 -23.07 -3.29
C GLU A 34 -3.34 -22.14 -4.36
N THR A 35 -3.64 -20.85 -4.22
CA THR A 35 -3.25 -19.83 -5.18
C THR A 35 -1.73 -19.89 -5.35
N ALA A 36 -1.30 -20.25 -6.55
CA ALA A 36 0.08 -20.31 -7.00
C ALA A 36 0.99 -19.28 -6.31
N ASP A 37 1.98 -19.76 -5.54
CA ASP A 37 3.18 -19.08 -5.04
C ASP A 37 3.05 -17.56 -4.83
N ALA A 38 2.00 -17.10 -4.14
CA ALA A 38 1.94 -15.71 -3.69
C ALA A 38 3.04 -15.56 -2.63
N SER A 39 4.04 -14.71 -2.92
CA SER A 39 5.09 -14.41 -1.95
C SER A 39 4.44 -13.88 -0.67
N ASP A 40 5.12 -14.00 0.48
CA ASP A 40 4.58 -13.47 1.73
C ASP A 40 4.25 -11.96 1.63
N GLY A 41 5.00 -11.24 0.78
CA GLY A 41 4.70 -9.86 0.39
C GLY A 41 3.41 -9.72 -0.41
N ASP A 42 3.14 -10.58 -1.39
CA ASP A 42 1.89 -10.55 -2.16
C ASP A 42 0.67 -10.87 -1.26
N LYS A 43 0.81 -11.79 -0.31
CA LYS A 43 -0.26 -12.11 0.66
C LYS A 43 -0.56 -10.91 1.57
N LEU A 44 0.46 -10.35 2.20
CA LEU A 44 0.31 -9.20 3.11
C LEU A 44 -0.23 -7.97 2.38
N THR A 45 0.28 -7.69 1.18
CA THR A 45 -0.16 -6.55 0.37
C THR A 45 -1.60 -6.74 -0.15
N SER A 46 -2.00 -7.96 -0.51
CA SER A 46 -3.39 -8.26 -0.89
C SER A 46 -4.35 -8.05 0.28
N ALA A 47 -4.01 -8.55 1.48
CA ALA A 47 -4.80 -8.36 2.69
C ALA A 47 -4.95 -6.87 3.03
N ALA A 48 -3.85 -6.12 2.98
CA ALA A 48 -3.85 -4.68 3.23
C ALA A 48 -4.70 -3.91 2.20
N ALA A 49 -4.60 -4.25 0.91
CA ALA A 49 -5.36 -3.61 -0.16
C ALA A 49 -6.88 -3.88 -0.08
N LYS A 50 -7.27 -5.06 0.44
CA LYS A 50 -8.67 -5.41 0.70
C LYS A 50 -9.25 -4.74 1.95
N GLY A 51 -8.41 -4.20 2.83
CA GLY A 51 -8.84 -3.65 4.11
C GLY A 51 -9.07 -4.70 5.21
N ASP A 52 -8.60 -5.95 5.03
CA ASP A 52 -8.78 -7.00 6.03
C ASP A 52 -7.73 -6.88 7.15
N SER A 53 -8.05 -6.06 8.15
CA SER A 53 -7.20 -5.87 9.33
C SER A 53 -6.90 -7.17 10.11
N LYS A 54 -7.79 -8.16 10.07
CA LYS A 54 -7.58 -9.43 10.80
C LYS A 54 -6.55 -10.28 10.08
N GLU A 55 -6.68 -10.39 8.76
CA GLU A 55 -5.70 -11.11 7.94
C GLU A 55 -4.33 -10.43 8.01
N VAL A 56 -4.27 -9.10 7.95
CA VAL A 56 -3.01 -8.36 8.14
C VAL A 56 -2.35 -8.69 9.47
N ASN A 57 -3.10 -8.63 10.58
CA ASN A 57 -2.52 -8.93 11.90
C ASN A 57 -2.08 -10.40 12.02
N ALA A 58 -2.89 -11.35 11.51
CA ALA A 58 -2.54 -12.77 11.53
C ALA A 58 -1.26 -13.06 10.72
N LEU A 59 -1.08 -12.42 9.57
CA LEU A 59 0.15 -12.55 8.77
C LEU A 59 1.37 -11.99 9.50
N LEU A 60 1.23 -10.85 10.18
CA LEU A 60 2.31 -10.26 10.98
C LEU A 60 2.67 -11.14 12.18
N GLU A 61 1.68 -11.74 12.86
CA GLU A 61 1.88 -12.68 13.97
C GLU A 61 2.58 -13.97 13.50
N ASN A 62 2.31 -14.42 12.28
CA ASN A 62 2.97 -15.57 11.66
C ASN A 62 4.41 -15.27 11.18
N GLY A 63 4.94 -14.09 11.49
CA GLY A 63 6.33 -13.73 11.18
C GLY A 63 6.56 -13.23 9.75
N VAL A 64 5.49 -12.89 9.01
CA VAL A 64 5.65 -12.23 7.71
C VAL A 64 6.32 -10.88 7.92
N LYS A 65 7.38 -10.63 7.17
CA LYS A 65 8.08 -9.35 7.21
C LYS A 65 7.13 -8.22 6.79
N VAL A 66 6.95 -7.24 7.67
CA VAL A 66 6.06 -6.09 7.42
C VAL A 66 6.44 -5.28 6.16
N ASP A 67 7.74 -5.20 5.87
CA ASP A 67 8.29 -4.53 4.68
C ASP A 67 8.44 -5.49 3.48
N ALA A 68 7.75 -6.65 3.48
CA ALA A 68 7.78 -7.55 2.34
C ALA A 68 7.21 -6.84 1.10
N LEU A 69 7.95 -6.91 0.00
CA LEU A 69 7.60 -6.29 -1.26
C LEU A 69 6.76 -7.28 -2.08
N ASN A 70 5.68 -6.78 -2.69
CA ASN A 70 4.98 -7.53 -3.72
C ASN A 70 5.76 -7.53 -5.04
N LYS A 71 5.22 -8.22 -6.05
CA LYS A 71 5.77 -8.25 -7.42
C LYS A 71 5.96 -6.87 -8.09
N PHE A 72 5.36 -5.80 -7.56
CA PHE A 72 5.49 -4.44 -8.05
C PHE A 72 6.50 -3.60 -7.25
N GLY A 73 7.21 -4.19 -6.30
CA GLY A 73 8.15 -3.48 -5.43
C GLY A 73 7.47 -2.58 -4.39
N ARG A 74 6.23 -2.89 -4.03
CA ARG A 74 5.45 -2.11 -3.05
C ARG A 74 5.24 -2.88 -1.75
N THR A 75 5.28 -2.15 -0.65
CA THR A 75 5.00 -2.62 0.71
C THR A 75 3.49 -2.59 1.00
N ALA A 76 3.08 -3.34 2.03
CA ALA A 76 1.70 -3.32 2.50
C ALA A 76 1.23 -1.91 2.92
N LEU A 77 2.13 -1.09 3.45
CA LEU A 77 1.83 0.29 3.86
C LEU A 77 1.54 1.23 2.69
N GLN A 78 2.06 0.93 1.49
CA GLN A 78 1.80 1.72 0.28
C GLN A 78 0.53 1.29 -0.44
N VAL A 79 0.20 0.00 -0.42
CA VAL A 79 -0.99 -0.53 -1.10
C VAL A 79 -2.22 -0.63 -0.20
N MET A 80 -2.08 -0.39 1.10
CA MET A 80 -3.19 -0.51 2.04
C MET A 80 -4.38 0.29 1.53
N GLN A 81 -5.59 -0.23 1.79
CA GLN A 81 -6.80 0.49 1.47
C GLN A 81 -6.73 1.87 2.12
N THR A 82 -6.59 2.87 1.27
CA THR A 82 -6.32 4.24 1.68
C THR A 82 -7.50 4.73 2.52
N GLY A 83 -7.21 5.30 3.69
CA GLY A 83 -8.22 5.65 4.71
C GLY A 83 -8.38 4.64 5.86
N ASN A 84 -7.85 3.42 5.75
CA ASN A 84 -7.87 2.47 6.86
C ASN A 84 -6.77 2.77 7.90
N THR A 85 -7.10 3.64 8.85
CA THR A 85 -6.21 4.03 9.95
C THR A 85 -5.81 2.86 10.86
N ILE A 86 -6.62 1.80 10.93
CA ILE A 86 -6.34 0.61 11.75
C ILE A 86 -5.17 -0.17 11.13
N ILE A 87 -5.25 -0.47 9.83
CA ILE A 87 -4.18 -1.17 9.11
C ILE A 87 -2.89 -0.36 9.12
N ALA A 88 -2.99 0.96 8.87
CA ALA A 88 -1.83 1.85 8.94
C ALA A 88 -1.12 1.75 10.30
N LYS A 89 -1.87 1.84 11.40
CA LYS A 89 -1.33 1.71 12.76
C LYS A 89 -0.75 0.34 13.03
N SER A 90 -1.41 -0.74 12.62
CA SER A 90 -0.91 -2.11 12.80
C SER A 90 0.43 -2.30 12.10
N LEU A 91 0.53 -1.91 10.82
CA LEU A 91 1.76 -2.03 10.04
C LEU A 91 2.89 -1.19 10.64
N LEU A 92 2.62 0.07 11.00
CA LEU A 92 3.64 0.94 11.60
C LEU A 92 4.11 0.43 12.97
N LYS A 93 3.21 -0.10 13.81
CA LYS A 93 3.58 -0.73 15.09
C LYS A 93 4.38 -2.00 14.90
N ALA A 94 4.14 -2.75 13.83
CA ALA A 94 4.94 -3.91 13.45
C ALA A 94 6.30 -3.54 12.85
N GLY A 95 6.62 -2.25 12.75
CA GLY A 95 7.92 -1.76 12.28
C GLY A 95 7.96 -1.41 10.78
N ALA A 96 6.82 -1.22 10.13
CA ALA A 96 6.78 -0.76 8.74
C ALA A 96 7.53 0.55 8.58
N LYS A 97 8.34 0.66 7.52
CA LYS A 97 9.09 1.89 7.24
C LYS A 97 8.18 2.94 6.59
N PRO A 98 7.87 4.07 7.28
CA PRO A 98 6.95 5.07 6.76
C PRO A 98 7.49 5.85 5.55
N ASN A 99 8.81 5.80 5.33
CA ASN A 99 9.52 6.51 4.27
C ASN A 99 10.00 5.60 3.14
N GLN A 100 9.63 4.31 3.15
CA GLN A 100 10.01 3.38 2.09
C GLN A 100 9.39 3.85 0.77
N GLN A 101 10.22 3.93 -0.27
CA GLN A 101 9.78 4.33 -1.61
C GLN A 101 9.61 3.10 -2.50
N ASP A 102 8.60 3.14 -3.37
CA ASP A 102 8.45 2.20 -4.47
C ASP A 102 9.40 2.54 -5.63
N PRO A 103 9.45 1.74 -6.72
CA PRO A 103 10.32 2.03 -7.86
C PRO A 103 10.10 3.39 -8.53
N GLY A 104 8.93 4.02 -8.35
CA GLY A 104 8.63 5.37 -8.82
C GLY A 104 8.96 6.47 -7.80
N GLY A 105 9.64 6.13 -6.70
CA GLY A 105 9.93 7.07 -5.62
C GLY A 105 8.70 7.41 -4.75
N PHE A 106 7.56 6.73 -4.91
CA PHE A 106 6.38 7.02 -4.09
C PHE A 106 6.54 6.38 -2.71
N ALA A 107 6.65 7.21 -1.69
CA ALA A 107 6.47 6.84 -0.28
C ALA A 107 4.98 6.84 0.13
N PRO A 108 4.58 6.12 1.19
CA PRO A 108 3.19 6.10 1.69
C PRO A 108 2.53 7.47 1.83
N ALA A 109 3.30 8.49 2.28
CA ALA A 109 2.81 9.85 2.40
C ALA A 109 2.33 10.46 1.07
N HIS A 110 2.92 10.08 -0.07
CA HIS A 110 2.48 10.54 -1.39
C HIS A 110 1.12 9.99 -1.75
N ASP A 111 0.91 8.68 -1.62
CA ASP A 111 -0.36 8.05 -1.95
C ASP A 111 -1.47 8.57 -1.03
N VAL A 112 -1.21 8.65 0.28
CA VAL A 112 -2.18 9.18 1.25
C VAL A 112 -2.52 10.66 0.98
N ALA A 113 -1.55 11.47 0.58
CA ALA A 113 -1.78 12.88 0.25
C ALA A 113 -2.54 13.05 -1.08
N ARG A 114 -2.25 12.20 -2.08
CA ARG A 114 -2.97 12.17 -3.36
C ARG A 114 -4.44 11.83 -3.17
N GLU A 115 -4.76 10.88 -2.31
CA GLU A 115 -6.15 10.44 -2.10
C GLU A 115 -6.89 11.25 -1.00
N GLY A 116 -6.22 12.17 -0.31
CA GLY A 116 -6.86 13.07 0.65
C GLY A 116 -7.10 12.51 2.06
N PHE A 117 -6.43 11.42 2.46
CA PHE A 117 -6.69 10.80 3.77
C PHE A 117 -5.90 11.45 4.90
N LEU A 118 -6.37 12.61 5.36
CA LEU A 118 -5.73 13.41 6.41
C LEU A 118 -5.40 12.62 7.69
N ASP A 119 -6.32 11.78 8.18
CA ASP A 119 -6.09 11.06 9.43
C ASP A 119 -5.01 9.98 9.31
N THR A 120 -4.96 9.29 8.17
CA THR A 120 -3.88 8.36 7.85
C THR A 120 -2.56 9.10 7.70
N LEU A 121 -2.57 10.30 7.12
CA LEU A 121 -1.37 11.13 6.97
C LEU A 121 -0.83 11.58 8.33
N LYS A 122 -1.70 12.00 9.25
CA LYS A 122 -1.31 12.35 10.62
C LYS A 122 -0.63 11.16 11.30
N ILE A 123 -1.21 9.97 11.21
CA ILE A 123 -0.62 8.74 11.75
C ILE A 123 0.76 8.48 11.14
N LEU A 124 0.90 8.57 9.82
CA LEU A 124 2.20 8.40 9.17
C LEU A 124 3.24 9.40 9.72
N VAL A 125 2.88 10.68 9.85
CA VAL A 125 3.77 11.73 10.38
C VAL A 125 4.12 11.48 11.86
N ASP A 126 3.17 11.04 12.68
CA ASP A 126 3.40 10.69 14.09
C ASP A 126 4.39 9.53 14.24
N PHE A 127 4.43 8.62 13.27
CA PHE A 127 5.42 7.53 13.19
C PHE A 127 6.69 7.91 12.40
N GLY A 128 6.92 9.19 12.11
CA GLY A 128 8.17 9.68 11.52
C GLY A 128 8.19 9.71 9.99
N ALA A 129 7.04 9.75 9.32
CA ALA A 129 6.98 10.01 7.88
C ALA A 129 7.52 11.41 7.55
N ASN A 130 8.42 11.47 6.58
CA ASN A 130 8.99 12.70 6.05
C ASN A 130 8.04 13.30 5.00
N VAL A 131 7.42 14.44 5.30
CA VAL A 131 6.52 15.15 4.38
C VAL A 131 7.24 15.93 3.27
N ASN A 132 8.57 16.00 3.33
CA ASN A 132 9.43 16.63 2.31
C ASN A 132 10.14 15.61 1.42
N ILE A 133 9.74 14.34 1.50
CA ILE A 133 10.25 13.28 0.62
C ILE A 133 9.87 13.59 -0.83
N LYS A 134 10.77 13.30 -1.76
CA LYS A 134 10.59 13.56 -3.20
C LYS A 134 10.39 12.23 -3.93
N ASN A 135 9.37 12.13 -4.77
CA ASN A 135 9.26 11.02 -5.71
C ASN A 135 10.17 11.20 -6.94
N SER A 136 10.10 10.27 -7.90
CA SER A 136 10.93 10.31 -9.11
C SER A 136 10.67 11.51 -10.03
N GLU A 137 9.57 12.24 -9.83
CA GLU A 137 9.23 13.46 -10.58
C GLU A 137 9.59 14.73 -9.78
N GLY A 138 10.26 14.57 -8.64
CA GLY A 138 10.57 15.66 -7.72
C GLY A 138 9.34 16.23 -6.99
N ASN A 139 8.18 15.57 -7.07
CA ASN A 139 6.97 15.96 -6.35
C ASN A 139 7.11 15.59 -4.86
N LEU A 140 6.72 16.52 -3.99
CA LEU A 140 6.46 16.23 -2.57
C LEU A 140 5.02 15.72 -2.39
N PRO A 141 4.68 15.06 -1.27
CA PRO A 141 3.30 14.73 -0.94
C PRO A 141 2.30 15.89 -1.13
N ILE A 142 2.69 17.13 -0.80
CA ILE A 142 1.82 18.28 -0.98
C ILE A 142 1.57 18.66 -2.46
N HIS A 143 2.50 18.35 -3.38
CA HIS A 143 2.25 18.58 -4.81
C HIS A 143 1.07 17.73 -5.27
N LEU A 144 0.99 16.48 -4.81
CA LEU A 144 -0.10 15.57 -5.14
C LEU A 144 -1.42 15.98 -4.47
N ALA A 145 -1.38 16.39 -3.19
CA ALA A 145 -2.57 16.93 -2.52
C ALA A 145 -3.11 18.18 -3.22
N ALA A 146 -2.22 19.06 -3.68
CA ALA A 146 -2.58 20.28 -4.41
C ALA A 146 -3.13 19.98 -5.80
N GLN A 147 -2.55 18.99 -6.50
CA GLN A 147 -3.05 18.52 -7.79
C GLN A 147 -4.47 17.96 -7.68
N GLU A 148 -4.78 17.19 -6.63
CA GLU A 148 -6.11 16.61 -6.40
C GLU A 148 -7.08 17.55 -5.69
N GLY A 149 -6.57 18.59 -5.04
CA GLY A 149 -7.38 19.64 -4.40
C GLY A 149 -7.82 19.29 -2.97
N HIS A 150 -7.07 18.44 -2.27
CA HIS A 150 -7.35 18.08 -0.88
C HIS A 150 -6.91 19.19 0.08
N THR A 151 -7.76 20.20 0.23
CA THR A 151 -7.48 21.42 1.01
C THR A 151 -7.10 21.13 2.47
N ASP A 152 -7.74 20.16 3.10
CA ASP A 152 -7.47 19.73 4.48
C ASP A 152 -6.06 19.12 4.65
N VAL A 153 -5.65 18.27 3.71
CA VAL A 153 -4.28 17.73 3.62
C VAL A 153 -3.28 18.85 3.35
N ILE A 154 -3.60 19.77 2.44
CA ILE A 154 -2.76 20.94 2.13
C ILE A 154 -2.55 21.79 3.38
N ILE A 155 -3.61 22.11 4.14
CA ILE A 155 -3.53 22.88 5.39
C ILE A 155 -2.58 22.20 6.39
N PHE A 156 -2.70 20.88 6.52
CA PHE A 156 -1.85 20.11 7.43
C PHE A 156 -0.39 20.11 6.97
N LEU A 157 -0.15 19.87 5.68
CA LEU A 157 1.19 19.83 5.10
C LEU A 157 1.84 21.20 5.00
N ALA A 158 1.09 22.28 4.81
CA ALA A 158 1.63 23.64 4.68
C ALA A 158 2.42 24.09 5.91
N LYS A 159 2.05 23.57 7.10
CA LYS A 159 2.76 23.87 8.35
C LYS A 159 4.08 23.11 8.51
N LYS A 160 4.33 22.07 7.70
CA LYS A 160 5.43 21.09 7.89
C LYS A 160 6.29 20.88 6.63
N SER A 161 5.81 21.29 5.47
CA SER A 161 6.44 21.00 4.17
C SER A 161 6.93 22.25 3.46
N ASN A 162 7.83 22.08 2.50
CA ASN A 162 8.35 23.16 1.68
C ASN A 162 7.38 23.50 0.53
N LEU A 163 6.60 24.56 0.71
CA LEU A 163 5.63 25.07 -0.25
C LEU A 163 6.26 25.73 -1.49
N SER A 164 7.53 26.12 -1.39
CA SER A 164 8.27 26.78 -2.47
C SER A 164 9.05 25.80 -3.35
N HIS A 165 9.12 24.52 -2.96
CA HIS A 165 9.83 23.50 -3.74
C HIS A 165 9.14 23.33 -5.09
N LYS A 166 9.96 23.24 -6.14
CA LYS A 166 9.51 22.99 -7.51
C LYS A 166 9.80 21.54 -7.87
N ASN A 167 8.82 20.85 -8.43
CA ASN A 167 9.02 19.54 -9.03
C ASN A 167 9.93 19.61 -10.28
N GLU A 168 10.21 18.48 -10.91
CA GLU A 168 11.10 18.43 -12.10
C GLU A 168 10.56 19.22 -13.30
N LYS A 169 9.23 19.45 -13.35
CA LYS A 169 8.59 20.29 -14.37
C LYS A 169 8.64 21.79 -14.02
N GLY A 170 9.31 22.15 -12.93
CA GLY A 170 9.43 23.53 -12.46
C GLY A 170 8.18 24.07 -11.77
N GLN A 171 7.23 23.19 -11.40
CA GLN A 171 5.93 23.55 -10.84
C GLN A 171 5.95 23.46 -9.32
N THR A 172 5.43 24.48 -8.65
CA THR A 172 5.12 24.49 -7.22
C THR A 172 3.78 23.81 -6.94
N PRO A 173 3.49 23.40 -5.68
CA PRO A 173 2.16 22.89 -5.31
C PRO A 173 1.05 23.89 -5.66
N PHE A 174 1.28 25.18 -5.47
CA PHE A 174 0.32 26.22 -5.80
C PHE A 174 0.03 26.32 -7.30
N GLU A 175 1.08 26.26 -8.14
CA GLU A 175 0.91 26.26 -9.60
C GLU A 175 0.16 25.02 -10.08
N LEU A 176 0.35 23.85 -9.45
CA LEU A 176 -0.43 22.65 -9.72
C LEU A 176 -1.91 22.84 -9.34
N ALA A 177 -2.21 23.35 -8.14
CA ALA A 177 -3.60 23.62 -7.75
C ALA A 177 -4.31 24.56 -8.74
N ARG A 178 -3.61 25.58 -9.24
CA ARG A 178 -4.13 26.49 -10.28
C ARG A 178 -4.33 25.80 -11.63
N MET A 179 -3.35 25.02 -12.08
CA MET A 179 -3.41 24.30 -13.35
C MET A 179 -4.59 23.32 -13.41
N TYR A 180 -4.81 22.59 -12.32
CA TYR A 180 -5.90 21.62 -12.18
C TYR A 180 -7.21 22.25 -11.71
N LYS A 181 -7.27 23.59 -11.62
CA LYS A 181 -8.47 24.37 -11.25
C LYS A 181 -9.10 23.95 -9.92
N ARG A 182 -8.26 23.62 -8.93
CA ARG A 182 -8.70 23.26 -7.56
C ARG A 182 -9.03 24.54 -6.78
N THR A 183 -10.21 25.09 -7.02
CA THR A 183 -10.64 26.42 -6.55
C THR A 183 -10.47 26.64 -5.04
N GLU A 184 -10.93 25.69 -4.22
CA GLU A 184 -10.82 25.80 -2.75
C GLU A 184 -9.36 25.80 -2.28
N ALA A 185 -8.55 24.89 -2.81
CA ALA A 185 -7.14 24.80 -2.51
C ALA A 185 -6.38 26.06 -2.94
N VAL A 186 -6.69 26.59 -4.14
CA VAL A 186 -6.10 27.83 -4.66
C VAL A 186 -6.50 29.01 -3.77
N GLN A 187 -7.78 29.17 -3.45
CA GLN A 187 -8.26 30.27 -2.63
C GLN A 187 -7.64 30.23 -1.22
N TRP A 188 -7.53 29.04 -0.63
CA TRP A 188 -6.86 28.89 0.65
C TRP A 188 -5.38 29.25 0.55
N MET A 189 -4.67 28.75 -0.45
CA MET A 189 -3.26 29.05 -0.65
C MET A 189 -3.02 30.55 -0.92
N GLU A 190 -3.83 31.22 -1.73
CA GLU A 190 -3.72 32.67 -2.00
C GLU A 190 -3.86 33.54 -0.74
N GLN A 191 -4.60 33.06 0.26
CA GLN A 191 -4.82 33.77 1.51
C GLN A 191 -3.75 33.47 2.57
N ASN A 192 -2.98 32.37 2.42
CA ASN A 192 -2.14 31.82 3.49
C ASN A 192 -0.67 31.59 3.08
N LEU A 193 -0.29 31.91 1.83
CA LEU A 193 1.07 31.93 1.29
C LEU A 193 1.50 33.35 0.93
#